data_AF-A0A497R689-F1
#
_entry.id   AF-A0A497R689-F1
#
_cell.length_a   1.000
_cell.length_b   1.000
_cell.length_c   1.000
_cell.angle_alpha   90.00
_cell.angle_beta   90.00
_cell.angle_gamma   90.00
#
_symmetry.space_group_name_H-M   'P 1'
#
loop_
_entity.id
_entity.type
_entity.pdbx_description
1 polymer ?
#
loop_
_entity_poly.entity_id
_entity_poly.type
_entity_poly.pdbx_seq_one_letter_code
_entity_poly.pdbx_strand_id
1 'polypeptide(L)'
;MKVLVVGGGPAGCLTAIELGEYEVTLIEEHPSIGFPVQCAGLISQDCFNEYTKYCKSVKKSLVNKISGAFFFSPNGKWVELEGKSKGVVIERKIFDRELLIKASEFAELKVGERFNSDFDLNKHDYIIGADGVYSSISKHFGFDAPEIYSAIQIECKFESFDSNMVELYFGKAYSDGFFAYAIPIDDFARIGVVSKSQPHIYLKNLLNKHPSVSKRINNKIIELNAGAIPIGLVDFVKDNVALIGDAAGMTKPYTGGGLFYLLRAAKI
;
A
#
# COMPACT_ATOMS: atom_id res chain seq x y z
N MET A 1 4.96 -28.56 -10.11
CA MET A 1 5.28 -27.34 -10.85
C MET A 1 6.16 -26.47 -9.97
N LYS A 2 7.14 -25.80 -10.56
CA LYS A 2 8.07 -24.88 -9.89
C LYS A 2 7.67 -23.46 -10.20
N VAL A 3 7.42 -22.65 -9.18
CA VAL A 3 6.94 -21.27 -9.35
C VAL A 3 7.89 -20.30 -8.68
N LEU A 4 8.39 -19.32 -9.42
CA LEU A 4 9.13 -18.19 -8.88
C LEU A 4 8.16 -17.05 -8.58
N VAL A 5 8.13 -16.57 -7.33
CA VAL A 5 7.41 -15.35 -6.94
C VAL A 5 8.43 -14.29 -6.57
N VAL A 6 8.39 -13.15 -7.26
CA VAL A 6 9.35 -12.05 -7.06
C VAL A 6 8.66 -10.90 -6.34
N GLY A 7 9.08 -10.62 -5.10
CA GLY A 7 8.54 -9.58 -4.23
C GLY A 7 7.82 -10.16 -3.01
N GLY A 8 8.35 -9.91 -1.82
CA GLY A 8 7.83 -10.35 -0.51
C GLY A 8 6.80 -9.40 0.11
N GLY A 9 6.18 -8.53 -0.68
CA GLY A 9 5.03 -7.74 -0.25
C GLY A 9 3.74 -8.57 -0.10
N PRO A 10 2.62 -7.96 0.31
CA PRO A 10 1.36 -8.70 0.50
C PRO A 10 0.86 -9.48 -0.72
N ALA A 11 1.13 -8.99 -1.94
CA ALA A 11 0.78 -9.70 -3.17
C ALA A 11 1.56 -11.02 -3.32
N GLY A 12 2.89 -10.97 -3.22
CA GLY A 12 3.72 -12.18 -3.36
C GLY A 12 3.55 -13.13 -2.18
N CYS A 13 3.38 -12.62 -0.97
CA CYS A 13 3.11 -13.46 0.20
C CYS A 13 1.80 -14.25 0.06
N LEU A 14 0.70 -13.59 -0.34
CA LEU A 14 -0.57 -14.30 -0.55
C LEU A 14 -0.48 -15.28 -1.72
N THR A 15 0.18 -14.89 -2.82
CA THR A 15 0.42 -15.79 -3.96
C THR A 15 1.15 -17.05 -3.52
N ALA A 16 2.22 -16.91 -2.74
CA ALA A 16 2.97 -18.05 -2.21
C ALA A 16 2.13 -18.95 -1.30
N ILE A 17 1.24 -18.37 -0.48
CA ILE A 17 0.32 -19.14 0.37
C ILE A 17 -0.70 -19.92 -0.48
N GLU A 18 -1.30 -19.27 -1.48
CA GLU A 18 -2.31 -19.91 -2.35
C GLU A 18 -1.69 -21.02 -3.23
N LEU A 19 -0.43 -20.85 -3.63
CA LEU A 19 0.32 -21.84 -4.41
C LEU A 19 1.05 -22.88 -3.55
N GLY A 20 0.75 -22.97 -2.25
CA GLY A 20 1.49 -23.81 -1.29
C GLY A 20 1.45 -25.33 -1.55
N GLU A 21 0.67 -25.79 -2.53
CA GLU A 21 0.70 -27.17 -3.02
C GLU A 21 1.80 -27.44 -4.08
N TYR A 22 2.50 -26.39 -4.53
CA TYR A 22 3.58 -26.43 -5.52
C TYR A 22 4.95 -26.14 -4.91
N GLU A 23 6.02 -26.30 -5.71
CA GLU A 23 7.38 -25.91 -5.32
C GLU A 23 7.55 -24.41 -5.57
N VAL A 24 7.32 -23.60 -4.53
CA VAL A 24 7.38 -22.13 -4.62
C VAL A 24 8.70 -21.61 -4.09
N THR A 25 9.39 -20.79 -4.87
CA THR A 25 10.49 -19.93 -4.41
C THR A 25 9.99 -18.49 -4.34
N LEU A 26 10.08 -17.88 -3.16
CA LEU A 26 9.70 -16.48 -2.94
C LEU A 26 10.97 -15.66 -2.67
N ILE A 27 11.26 -14.67 -3.51
CA ILE A 27 12.41 -13.77 -3.31
C ILE A 27 11.95 -12.36 -2.91
N GLU A 28 12.69 -11.73 -2.01
CA GLU A 28 12.47 -10.35 -1.55
C GLU A 28 13.80 -9.59 -1.53
N GLU A 29 13.84 -8.41 -2.16
CA GLU A 29 15.09 -7.66 -2.31
C GLU A 29 15.57 -7.00 -1.02
N HIS A 30 14.67 -6.66 -0.10
CA HIS A 30 15.03 -5.98 1.14
C HIS A 30 15.45 -6.96 2.24
N PRO A 31 16.55 -6.70 2.96
CA PRO A 31 16.94 -7.51 4.11
C PRO A 31 16.01 -7.34 5.32
N SER A 32 15.25 -6.23 5.36
CA SER A 32 14.33 -5.90 6.44
C SER A 32 12.89 -5.93 5.94
N ILE A 33 12.07 -6.77 6.57
CA ILE A 33 10.72 -7.04 6.13
C ILE A 33 9.80 -5.87 6.48
N GLY A 34 9.00 -5.42 5.51
CA GLY A 34 8.03 -4.32 5.69
C GLY A 34 8.67 -2.94 5.75
N PHE A 35 9.95 -2.80 5.37
CA PHE A 35 10.65 -1.53 5.26
C PHE A 35 11.32 -1.38 3.88
N PRO A 36 11.20 -0.21 3.22
CA PRO A 36 10.55 1.03 3.68
C PRO A 36 9.02 0.96 3.64
N VAL A 37 8.35 1.63 4.59
CA VAL A 37 6.89 1.79 4.53
C VAL A 37 6.53 2.83 3.48
N GLN A 38 5.65 2.44 2.56
CA GLN A 38 5.15 3.30 1.49
C GLN A 38 3.61 3.28 1.44
N CYS A 39 2.96 3.39 2.60
CA CYS A 39 1.52 3.26 2.69
C CYS A 39 0.95 4.00 3.90
N ALA A 40 -0.26 4.52 3.76
CA ALA A 40 -0.97 5.17 4.85
C ALA A 40 -1.51 4.17 5.91
N GLY A 41 -1.64 2.90 5.53
CA GLY A 41 -2.10 1.83 6.42
C GLY A 41 -3.62 1.80 6.67
N LEU A 42 -4.42 2.60 5.95
CA LEU A 42 -5.88 2.54 6.06
C LEU A 42 -6.46 1.51 5.09
N ILE A 43 -7.20 0.53 5.63
CA ILE A 43 -7.94 -0.47 4.85
C ILE A 43 -9.35 -0.66 5.39
N SER A 44 -10.25 -1.26 4.61
CA SER A 44 -11.56 -1.64 5.13
C SER A 44 -11.44 -2.76 6.18
N GLN A 45 -12.35 -2.75 7.15
CA GLN A 45 -12.46 -3.82 8.15
C GLN A 45 -12.64 -5.19 7.50
N ASP A 46 -13.40 -5.28 6.40
CA ASP A 46 -13.60 -6.52 5.65
C ASP A 46 -12.30 -7.02 5.03
N CYS A 47 -11.51 -6.12 4.42
CA CYS A 47 -10.19 -6.47 3.89
C CYS A 47 -9.29 -7.00 5.01
N PHE A 48 -9.23 -6.30 6.15
CA PHE A 48 -8.45 -6.74 7.30
C PHE A 48 -8.91 -8.12 7.79
N ASN A 49 -10.22 -8.34 7.91
CA ASN A 49 -10.79 -9.61 8.32
C ASN A 49 -10.38 -10.76 7.38
N GLU A 50 -10.40 -10.54 6.05
CA GLU A 50 -9.92 -11.55 5.09
C GLU A 50 -8.45 -11.91 5.34
N TYR A 51 -7.57 -10.92 5.52
CA TYR A 51 -6.16 -11.20 5.85
C TYR A 51 -6.00 -11.99 7.15
N THR A 52 -6.84 -11.74 8.17
CA THR A 52 -6.77 -12.52 9.42
C THR A 52 -7.15 -13.99 9.26
N LYS A 53 -7.85 -14.36 8.17
CA LYS A 53 -8.13 -15.76 7.82
C LYS A 53 -6.88 -16.47 7.32
N TYR A 54 -6.02 -15.78 6.57
CA TYR A 54 -4.73 -16.29 6.11
C TYR A 54 -3.68 -16.34 7.23
N CYS A 55 -3.53 -15.23 7.94
CA CYS A 55 -2.52 -15.08 8.98
C CYS A 55 -3.14 -14.37 10.19
N LYS A 56 -3.50 -15.13 11.23
CA LYS A 56 -4.08 -14.57 12.46
C LYS A 56 -3.18 -13.51 13.11
N SER A 57 -1.87 -13.64 12.96
CA SER A 57 -0.90 -12.74 13.59
C SER A 57 -0.89 -11.34 13.01
N VAL A 58 -1.42 -11.11 11.81
CA VAL A 58 -1.59 -9.74 11.26
C VAL A 58 -2.50 -8.87 12.13
N LYS A 59 -3.31 -9.47 13.03
CA LYS A 59 -4.09 -8.73 14.05
C LYS A 59 -3.22 -7.84 14.93
N LYS A 60 -1.95 -8.20 15.15
CA LYS A 60 -0.97 -7.40 15.91
C LYS A 60 -0.66 -6.05 15.25
N SER A 61 -0.96 -5.90 13.96
CA SER A 61 -0.76 -4.64 13.24
C SER A 61 -1.88 -3.63 13.45
N LEU A 62 -2.99 -3.99 14.11
CA LEU A 62 -4.11 -3.06 14.30
C LEU A 62 -3.67 -1.88 15.18
N VAL A 63 -3.78 -0.67 14.63
CA VAL A 63 -3.44 0.58 15.31
C VAL A 63 -4.71 1.30 15.75
N ASN A 64 -5.66 1.49 14.83
CA ASN A 64 -6.87 2.27 15.10
C ASN A 64 -8.08 1.72 14.32
N LYS A 65 -9.30 2.07 14.74
CA LYS A 65 -10.55 1.78 14.03
C LYS A 65 -11.18 3.08 13.56
N ILE A 66 -11.68 3.07 12.32
CA ILE A 66 -12.25 4.24 11.66
C ILE A 66 -13.73 4.01 11.35
N SER A 67 -14.59 4.93 11.75
CA SER A 67 -16.04 4.88 11.54
C SER A 67 -16.52 5.63 10.30
N GLY A 68 -15.74 6.59 9.80
CA GLY A 68 -16.13 7.44 8.67
C GLY A 68 -15.06 8.46 8.30
N ALA A 69 -15.48 9.54 7.66
CA ALA A 69 -14.58 10.60 7.22
C ALA A 69 -15.20 12.00 7.26
N PHE A 70 -14.36 13.00 7.48
CA PHE A 70 -14.62 14.41 7.20
C PHE A 70 -14.09 14.77 5.81
N PHE A 71 -14.93 15.40 4.98
CA PHE A 71 -14.58 15.85 3.65
C PHE A 71 -14.45 17.37 3.64
N PHE A 72 -13.22 17.87 3.64
CA PHE A 72 -12.90 19.28 3.66
C PHE A 72 -12.86 19.87 2.25
N SER A 73 -13.65 20.92 2.06
CA SER A 73 -13.55 21.82 0.92
C SER A 73 -12.36 22.78 1.09
N PRO A 74 -11.88 23.43 0.00
CA PRO A 74 -10.65 24.22 0.06
C PRO A 74 -10.65 25.39 1.04
N ASN A 75 -11.83 25.91 1.41
CA ASN A 75 -12.00 27.01 2.35
C ASN A 75 -12.08 26.56 3.83
N GLY A 76 -11.93 25.26 4.10
CA GLY A 76 -11.96 24.69 5.44
C GLY A 76 -13.35 24.28 5.95
N LYS A 77 -14.43 24.55 5.22
CA LYS A 77 -15.75 23.94 5.51
C LYS A 77 -15.70 22.46 5.21
N TRP A 78 -16.42 21.66 5.99
CA TRP A 78 -16.45 20.21 5.85
C TRP A 78 -17.85 19.65 5.94
N VAL A 79 -18.00 18.43 5.41
CA VAL A 79 -19.15 17.55 5.68
C VAL A 79 -18.63 16.27 6.33
N GLU A 80 -19.41 15.75 7.27
CA GLU A 80 -19.13 14.49 7.94
C GLU A 80 -19.96 13.39 7.31
N LEU A 81 -19.33 12.25 7.03
CA LEU A 81 -20.02 11.06 6.56
C LEU A 81 -19.54 9.85 7.35
N GLU A 82 -20.48 9.18 8.00
CA GLU A 82 -20.22 7.89 8.62
C GLU A 82 -20.31 6.77 7.56
N GLY A 83 -19.30 5.90 7.53
CA GLY A 83 -19.26 4.76 6.61
C GLY A 83 -20.13 3.62 7.10
N LYS A 84 -20.92 3.02 6.19
CA LYS A 84 -21.60 1.74 6.44
C LYS A 84 -20.58 0.63 6.72
N SER A 85 -19.52 0.58 5.91
CA SER A 85 -18.34 -0.26 6.13
C SER A 85 -17.32 0.51 6.95
N LYS A 86 -16.85 -0.10 8.04
CA LYS A 86 -15.81 0.48 8.91
C LYS A 86 -14.42 0.27 8.31
N GLY A 87 -13.47 1.12 8.70
CA GLY A 87 -12.05 1.02 8.34
C GLY A 87 -11.19 0.66 9.55
N VAL A 88 -9.97 0.24 9.28
CA VAL A 88 -8.91 0.08 10.28
C VAL A 88 -7.63 0.71 9.77
N VAL A 89 -6.85 1.25 10.71
CA VAL A 89 -5.49 1.68 10.47
C VAL A 89 -4.57 0.56 10.95
N ILE A 90 -3.62 0.18 10.12
CA ILE A 90 -2.63 -0.87 10.41
C ILE A 90 -1.20 -0.32 10.37
N GLU A 91 -0.33 -0.95 11.15
CA GLU A 91 1.11 -0.80 11.10
C GLU A 91 1.69 -1.75 10.05
N ARG A 92 2.12 -1.19 8.91
CA ARG A 92 2.57 -1.99 7.76
C ARG A 92 3.86 -2.75 8.02
N LYS A 93 4.76 -2.24 8.87
CA LYS A 93 5.99 -2.97 9.28
C LYS A 93 5.62 -4.30 9.95
N ILE A 94 4.60 -4.27 10.81
CA ILE A 94 4.11 -5.47 11.51
C ILE A 94 3.29 -6.34 10.55
N PHE A 95 2.37 -5.75 9.79
CA PHE A 95 1.49 -6.49 8.87
C PHE A 95 2.28 -7.29 7.83
N ASP A 96 3.20 -6.63 7.12
CA ASP A 96 3.99 -7.24 6.06
C ASP A 96 4.93 -8.32 6.64
N ARG A 97 5.54 -8.05 7.80
CA ARG A 97 6.38 -9.02 8.51
C ARG A 97 5.63 -10.29 8.88
N GLU A 98 4.48 -10.18 9.54
CA GLU A 98 3.72 -11.37 9.96
C GLU A 98 3.17 -12.15 8.75
N LEU A 99 2.88 -11.46 7.64
CA LEU A 99 2.42 -12.11 6.42
C LEU A 99 3.56 -12.82 5.67
N LEU A 100 4.77 -12.25 5.61
CA LEU A 100 5.93 -12.90 5.00
C LEU A 100 6.41 -14.11 5.82
N ILE A 101 6.38 -14.01 7.16
CA ILE A 101 6.64 -15.17 8.04
C ILE A 101 5.64 -16.29 7.71
N LYS A 102 4.35 -15.96 7.55
CA LYS A 102 3.34 -16.96 7.16
C LYS A 102 3.63 -17.56 5.78
N ALA A 103 4.01 -16.75 4.80
CA ALA A 103 4.34 -17.22 3.45
C ALA A 103 5.54 -18.17 3.43
N SER A 104 6.52 -18.00 4.33
CA SER A 104 7.68 -18.90 4.46
C SER A 104 7.33 -20.33 4.88
N GLU A 105 6.10 -20.56 5.37
CA GLU A 105 5.60 -21.92 5.64
C GLU A 105 5.21 -22.67 4.35
N PHE A 106 5.04 -21.95 3.23
CA PHE A 106 4.55 -22.48 1.95
C PHE A 106 5.55 -22.32 0.79
N ALA A 107 6.64 -21.58 1.01
CA ALA A 107 7.62 -21.28 -0.03
C ALA A 107 9.05 -21.26 0.54
N GLU A 108 10.03 -21.61 -0.29
CA GLU A 108 11.43 -21.32 -0.03
C GLU A 108 11.65 -19.81 -0.12
N LEU A 109 11.75 -19.16 1.04
CA LEU A 109 11.94 -17.72 1.15
C LEU A 109 13.42 -17.32 1.08
N LYS A 110 13.76 -16.42 0.15
CA LYS A 110 15.10 -15.81 0.03
C LYS A 110 15.02 -14.29 0.20
N VAL A 111 15.51 -13.80 1.32
CA VAL A 111 15.49 -12.38 1.69
C VAL A 111 16.84 -11.73 1.35
N GLY A 112 16.82 -10.49 0.88
CA GLY A 112 18.00 -9.80 0.36
C GLY A 112 18.38 -10.23 -1.06
N GLU A 113 17.49 -10.96 -1.75
CA GLU A 113 17.70 -11.47 -3.10
C GLU A 113 16.85 -10.69 -4.10
N ARG A 114 17.53 -10.03 -5.03
CA ARG A 114 16.91 -9.17 -6.03
C ARG A 114 16.91 -9.85 -7.39
N PHE A 115 15.75 -9.84 -8.05
CA PHE A 115 15.68 -10.26 -9.45
C PHE A 115 16.56 -9.38 -10.34
N ASN A 116 17.34 -10.02 -11.21
CA ASN A 116 18.22 -9.37 -12.17
C ASN A 116 18.30 -10.24 -13.43
N SER A 117 19.01 -9.77 -14.46
CA SER A 117 19.12 -10.46 -15.76
C SER A 117 19.76 -11.85 -15.69
N ASP A 118 20.53 -12.12 -14.63
CA ASP A 118 21.31 -13.35 -14.51
C ASP A 118 20.53 -14.44 -13.74
N PHE A 119 19.29 -14.16 -13.37
CA PHE A 119 18.42 -15.13 -12.72
C PHE A 119 18.11 -16.29 -13.68
N ASP A 120 18.39 -17.52 -13.25
CA ASP A 120 18.14 -18.70 -14.07
C ASP A 120 16.65 -19.07 -14.05
N LEU A 121 15.91 -18.45 -14.97
CA LEU A 121 14.48 -18.62 -15.13
C LEU A 121 14.08 -20.03 -15.60
N ASN A 122 14.99 -20.77 -16.26
CA ASN A 122 14.69 -22.11 -16.79
C ASN A 122 14.43 -23.15 -15.70
N LYS A 123 14.74 -22.82 -14.44
CA LYS A 123 14.44 -23.66 -13.27
C LYS A 123 12.98 -23.61 -12.82
N HIS A 124 12.17 -22.72 -13.39
CA HIS A 124 10.79 -22.49 -12.97
C HIS A 124 9.84 -22.63 -14.16
N ASP A 125 8.71 -23.31 -13.92
CA ASP A 125 7.65 -23.47 -14.91
C ASP A 125 6.87 -22.16 -15.09
N TYR A 126 6.66 -21.41 -13.98
CA TYR A 126 5.93 -20.14 -13.96
C TYR A 126 6.64 -19.07 -13.15
N ILE A 127 6.40 -17.81 -13.51
CA ILE A 127 6.99 -16.64 -12.84
C ILE A 127 5.88 -15.64 -12.50
N ILE A 128 5.83 -15.21 -11.25
CA ILE A 128 4.88 -14.20 -10.76
C ILE A 128 5.64 -12.96 -10.29
N GLY A 129 5.46 -11.84 -10.99
CA GLY A 129 5.97 -10.53 -10.61
C GLY A 129 5.04 -9.84 -9.61
N ALA A 130 5.46 -9.80 -8.35
CA ALA A 130 4.79 -9.12 -7.24
C ALA A 130 5.66 -8.02 -6.63
N ASP A 131 6.59 -7.48 -7.42
CA ASP A 131 7.70 -6.59 -7.04
C ASP A 131 7.36 -5.10 -7.17
N GLY A 132 6.08 -4.78 -6.97
CA GLY A 132 5.59 -3.42 -6.80
C GLY A 132 5.57 -2.58 -8.07
N VAL A 133 5.30 -1.28 -7.89
CA VAL A 133 5.05 -0.31 -8.97
C VAL A 133 6.23 -0.12 -9.95
N TYR A 134 7.46 -0.38 -9.52
CA TYR A 134 8.66 -0.28 -10.36
C TYR A 134 9.16 -1.62 -10.90
N SER A 135 8.26 -2.61 -10.97
CA SER A 135 8.49 -4.01 -11.28
C SER A 135 9.61 -4.26 -12.30
N SER A 136 10.60 -5.02 -11.85
CA SER A 136 11.69 -5.56 -12.65
C SER A 136 11.22 -6.69 -13.57
N ILE A 137 10.27 -7.50 -13.12
CA ILE A 137 9.63 -8.55 -13.94
C ILE A 137 8.85 -7.93 -15.10
N SER A 138 8.03 -6.91 -14.83
CA SER A 138 7.31 -6.16 -15.86
C SER A 138 8.26 -5.69 -16.97
N LYS A 139 9.36 -5.03 -16.60
CA LYS A 139 10.38 -4.54 -17.54
C LYS A 139 11.07 -5.65 -18.32
N HIS A 140 11.46 -6.74 -17.65
CA HIS A 140 12.20 -7.83 -18.27
C HIS A 140 11.37 -8.55 -19.35
N PHE A 141 10.09 -8.80 -19.08
CA PHE A 141 9.18 -9.48 -20.01
C PHE A 141 8.39 -8.51 -20.90
N GLY A 142 8.74 -7.22 -20.88
CA GLY A 142 8.15 -6.20 -21.75
C GLY A 142 6.65 -6.00 -21.54
N PHE A 143 6.15 -6.10 -20.31
CA PHE A 143 4.81 -5.67 -19.96
C PHE A 143 4.71 -4.13 -19.99
N ASP A 144 3.51 -3.62 -20.21
CA ASP A 144 3.24 -2.20 -20.05
C ASP A 144 3.34 -1.80 -18.57
N ALA A 145 3.78 -0.58 -18.31
CA ALA A 145 3.82 -0.02 -16.97
C ALA A 145 2.55 0.80 -16.70
N PRO A 146 1.94 0.69 -15.50
CA PRO A 146 0.80 1.53 -15.13
C PRO A 146 1.21 3.00 -15.02
N GLU A 147 0.25 3.93 -15.15
CA GLU A 147 0.47 5.34 -14.81
C GLU A 147 0.78 5.46 -13.31
N ILE A 148 1.65 6.38 -12.90
CA ILE A 148 2.09 6.48 -11.50
C ILE A 148 1.76 7.86 -10.94
N TYR A 149 1.12 7.88 -9.77
CA TYR A 149 0.99 9.07 -8.94
C TYR A 149 2.00 9.01 -7.80
N SER A 150 2.57 10.15 -7.44
CA SER A 150 3.52 10.23 -6.33
C SER A 150 2.79 10.53 -5.03
N ALA A 151 3.19 9.86 -3.95
CA ALA A 151 2.66 10.05 -2.61
C ALA A 151 3.78 10.48 -1.65
N ILE A 152 3.48 11.44 -0.78
CA ILE A 152 4.34 11.81 0.35
C ILE A 152 3.49 11.86 1.62
N GLN A 153 4.03 11.38 2.71
CA GLN A 153 3.35 11.34 4.00
C GLN A 153 4.34 11.67 5.11
N ILE A 154 3.85 12.36 6.12
CA ILE A 154 4.52 12.50 7.42
C ILE A 154 3.68 11.83 8.50
N GLU A 155 4.36 11.36 9.54
CA GLU A 155 3.73 11.08 10.82
C GLU A 155 4.14 12.17 11.80
N CYS A 156 3.16 12.85 12.39
CA CYS A 156 3.40 13.94 13.33
C CYS A 156 2.28 14.05 14.35
N LYS A 157 2.53 14.75 15.45
CA LYS A 157 1.49 15.07 16.43
C LYS A 157 0.44 15.97 15.77
N PHE A 158 -0.83 15.58 15.86
CA PHE A 158 -1.92 16.27 15.18
C PHE A 158 -3.21 16.18 16.00
N GLU A 159 -3.85 17.33 16.21
CA GLU A 159 -5.13 17.39 16.90
C GLU A 159 -6.27 17.03 15.93
N SER A 160 -6.62 15.75 15.85
CA SER A 160 -7.73 15.27 15.01
C SER A 160 -9.09 15.75 15.54
N PHE A 161 -10.06 16.01 14.66
CA PHE A 161 -11.42 16.39 15.10
C PHE A 161 -12.09 15.25 15.87
N ASP A 162 -11.92 14.02 15.36
CA ASP A 162 -12.35 12.78 15.98
C ASP A 162 -11.30 11.73 15.63
N SER A 163 -10.79 11.03 16.64
CA SER A 163 -9.78 9.98 16.46
C SER A 163 -10.30 8.74 15.73
N ASN A 164 -11.62 8.61 15.54
CA ASN A 164 -12.26 7.54 14.77
C ASN A 164 -12.61 7.95 13.33
N MET A 165 -12.30 9.17 12.90
CA MET A 165 -12.67 9.68 11.57
C MET A 165 -11.43 10.09 10.80
N VAL A 166 -11.34 9.70 9.52
CA VAL A 166 -10.26 10.21 8.65
C VAL A 166 -10.65 11.56 8.08
N GLU A 167 -9.67 12.40 7.76
CA GLU A 167 -9.90 13.71 7.19
C GLU A 167 -9.38 13.71 5.75
N LEU A 168 -10.23 14.10 4.80
CA LEU A 168 -9.89 14.18 3.38
C LEU A 168 -9.97 15.63 2.92
N TYR A 169 -8.93 16.07 2.22
CA TYR A 169 -8.72 17.46 1.83
C TYR A 169 -8.65 17.60 0.31
N PHE A 170 -9.59 18.35 -0.24
CA PHE A 170 -9.74 18.52 -1.68
C PHE A 170 -9.37 19.93 -2.15
N GLY A 171 -8.95 20.02 -3.41
CA GLY A 171 -8.69 21.29 -4.10
C GLY A 171 -7.31 21.35 -4.72
N LYS A 172 -7.18 22.14 -5.79
CA LYS A 172 -5.94 22.29 -6.57
C LYS A 172 -4.76 22.86 -5.78
N ALA A 173 -5.02 23.47 -4.61
CA ALA A 173 -3.96 23.91 -3.70
C ALA A 173 -3.30 22.75 -2.94
N TYR A 174 -3.95 21.58 -2.88
CA TYR A 174 -3.59 20.44 -2.03
C TYR A 174 -3.40 19.12 -2.81
N SER A 175 -3.79 19.04 -4.09
CA SER A 175 -3.43 17.96 -5.02
C SER A 175 -3.85 18.33 -6.46
N ASP A 176 -3.13 17.83 -7.48
CA ASP A 176 -3.42 18.02 -8.92
C ASP A 176 -4.00 16.79 -9.64
N GLY A 177 -4.48 15.80 -8.89
CA GLY A 177 -5.12 14.62 -9.48
C GLY A 177 -5.79 13.69 -8.47
N PHE A 178 -5.65 13.96 -7.18
CA PHE A 178 -6.15 13.11 -6.12
C PHE A 178 -6.61 13.97 -4.93
N PHE A 179 -6.20 13.62 -3.71
CA PHE A 179 -6.49 14.34 -2.49
C PHE A 179 -5.35 14.24 -1.48
N ALA A 180 -5.42 15.13 -0.51
CA ALA A 180 -4.63 15.05 0.71
C ALA A 180 -5.46 14.45 1.85
N TYR A 181 -4.81 13.92 2.88
CA TYR A 181 -5.49 13.24 3.97
C TYR A 181 -4.77 13.43 5.31
N ALA A 182 -5.52 13.26 6.40
CA ALA A 182 -4.99 12.99 7.74
C ALA A 182 -5.69 11.76 8.32
N ILE A 183 -4.92 10.77 8.75
CA ILE A 183 -5.41 9.51 9.31
C ILE A 183 -4.97 9.43 10.77
N PRO A 184 -5.90 9.44 11.73
CA PRO A 184 -5.57 9.47 13.16
C PRO A 184 -4.94 8.15 13.63
N ILE A 185 -3.88 8.29 14.43
CA ILE A 185 -3.14 7.22 15.12
C ILE A 185 -2.83 7.74 16.52
N ASP A 186 -3.70 7.42 17.48
CA ASP A 186 -3.62 7.96 18.85
C ASP A 186 -3.51 9.51 18.84
N ASP A 187 -2.50 10.07 19.52
CA ASP A 187 -2.18 11.51 19.54
C ASP A 187 -1.48 12.03 18.26
N PHE A 188 -1.23 11.13 17.31
CA PHE A 188 -0.54 11.41 16.04
C PHE A 188 -1.51 11.26 14.87
N ALA A 189 -1.07 11.72 13.71
CA ALA A 189 -1.72 11.39 12.46
C ALA A 189 -0.69 11.15 11.36
N ARG A 190 -1.06 10.27 10.43
CA ARG A 190 -0.43 10.18 9.12
C ARG A 190 -1.06 11.23 8.21
N ILE A 191 -0.31 12.27 7.92
CA ILE A 191 -0.75 13.36 7.05
C ILE A 191 -0.02 13.25 5.72
N GLY A 192 -0.77 13.07 4.64
CA GLY A 192 -0.17 12.78 3.33
C GLY A 192 -0.91 13.43 2.17
N VAL A 193 -0.23 13.44 1.04
CA VAL A 193 -0.74 13.91 -0.24
C VAL A 193 -0.37 12.92 -1.32
N VAL A 194 -1.34 12.60 -2.19
CA VAL A 194 -1.09 11.96 -3.47
C VAL A 194 -1.33 12.98 -4.58
N SER A 195 -0.47 13.00 -5.57
CA SER A 195 -0.52 13.96 -6.68
C SER A 195 0.18 13.40 -7.92
N LYS A 196 -0.19 13.91 -9.09
CA LYS A 196 0.52 13.62 -10.35
C LYS A 196 1.92 14.19 -10.34
N SER A 197 2.10 15.38 -9.76
CA SER A 197 3.39 16.07 -9.74
C SER A 197 3.68 16.71 -8.38
N GLN A 198 4.96 16.78 -8.00
CA GLN A 198 5.44 17.61 -6.88
C GLN A 198 4.63 17.51 -5.56
N PRO A 199 4.41 16.28 -5.02
CA PRO A 199 3.60 16.08 -3.81
C PRO A 199 4.09 16.88 -2.59
N HIS A 200 5.39 17.16 -2.51
CA HIS A 200 6.00 17.96 -1.45
C HIS A 200 5.49 19.41 -1.40
N ILE A 201 5.17 20.03 -2.55
CA ILE A 201 4.60 21.39 -2.60
C ILE A 201 3.19 21.38 -2.03
N TYR A 202 2.40 20.39 -2.42
CA TYR A 202 1.03 20.24 -1.95
C TYR A 202 0.97 19.90 -0.45
N LEU A 203 1.83 19.02 0.03
CA LEU A 203 1.97 18.76 1.47
C LEU A 203 2.33 20.05 2.21
N LYS A 204 3.32 20.80 1.73
CA LYS A 204 3.68 22.10 2.33
C LYS A 204 2.50 23.09 2.35
N ASN A 205 1.70 23.14 1.29
CA ASN A 205 0.50 23.98 1.25
C ASN A 205 -0.56 23.50 2.25
N LEU A 206 -0.80 22.19 2.35
CA LEU A 206 -1.73 21.62 3.31
C LEU A 206 -1.34 22.03 4.74
N LEU A 207 -0.07 21.81 5.11
CA LEU A 207 0.42 22.06 6.46
C LEU A 207 0.43 23.54 6.83
N ASN A 208 0.77 24.43 5.88
CA ASN A 208 0.99 25.85 6.20
C ASN A 208 -0.20 26.76 5.86
N LYS A 209 -1.10 26.34 4.95
CA LYS A 209 -2.13 27.22 4.38
C LYS A 209 -3.55 26.70 4.53
N HIS A 210 -3.76 25.38 4.72
CA HIS A 210 -5.13 24.88 4.84
C HIS A 210 -5.75 25.40 6.15
N PRO A 211 -6.92 26.09 6.12
CA PRO A 211 -7.47 26.80 7.29
C PRO A 211 -7.71 25.96 8.55
N SER A 212 -7.86 24.65 8.38
CA SER A 212 -8.00 23.67 9.46
C SER A 212 -6.65 23.06 9.87
N VAL A 213 -5.98 22.30 8.98
CA VAL A 213 -4.70 21.62 9.27
C VAL A 213 -3.65 22.54 9.89
N SER A 214 -3.46 23.75 9.35
CA SER A 214 -2.38 24.64 9.79
C SER A 214 -2.50 25.12 11.24
N LYS A 215 -3.68 24.97 11.85
CA LYS A 215 -3.93 25.31 13.26
C LYS A 215 -3.82 24.11 14.20
N ARG A 216 -3.86 22.89 13.66
CA ARG A 216 -3.95 21.63 14.42
C ARG A 216 -2.70 20.77 14.33
N ILE A 217 -1.78 21.09 13.42
CA ILE A 217 -0.49 20.42 13.33
C ILE A 217 0.49 20.93 14.38
N ASN A 218 1.21 20.00 15.01
CA ASN A 218 2.42 20.27 15.76
C ASN A 218 3.62 19.80 14.93
N ASN A 219 4.58 20.69 14.66
CA ASN A 219 5.70 20.47 13.74
C ASN A 219 6.74 19.42 14.19
N LYS A 220 6.43 18.57 15.18
CA LYS A 220 7.23 17.42 15.56
C LYS A 220 6.93 16.24 14.63
N ILE A 221 7.62 16.22 13.49
CA ILE A 221 7.60 15.13 12.52
C ILE A 221 8.48 13.99 13.06
N ILE A 222 7.96 12.77 13.08
CA ILE A 222 8.67 11.57 13.56
C ILE A 222 8.99 10.57 12.45
N GLU A 223 8.22 10.58 11.36
CA GLU A 223 8.49 9.74 10.18
C GLU A 223 8.12 10.52 8.90
N LEU A 224 8.87 10.27 7.82
CA LEU A 224 8.59 10.74 6.47
C LEU A 224 8.63 9.52 5.54
N ASN A 225 7.55 9.29 4.82
CA ASN A 225 7.45 8.23 3.83
C ASN A 225 7.13 8.83 2.45
N ALA A 226 7.72 8.26 1.41
CA ALA A 226 7.40 8.57 0.03
C ALA A 226 7.17 7.28 -0.75
N GLY A 227 6.21 7.29 -1.66
CA GLY A 227 5.81 6.13 -2.43
C GLY A 227 5.20 6.51 -3.77
N ALA A 228 4.91 5.49 -4.56
CA ALA A 228 4.25 5.60 -5.85
C ALA A 228 2.99 4.75 -5.83
N ILE A 229 1.89 5.30 -6.34
CA ILE A 229 0.60 4.61 -6.45
C ILE A 229 0.35 4.40 -7.94
N PRO A 230 0.32 3.14 -8.42
CA PRO A 230 -0.05 2.89 -9.80
C PRO A 230 -1.54 3.18 -10.00
N ILE A 231 -1.91 3.67 -11.18
CA ILE A 231 -3.27 3.99 -11.59
C ILE A 231 -3.53 3.30 -12.93
N GLY A 232 -4.55 2.46 -12.94
CA GLY A 232 -4.94 1.70 -14.13
C GLY A 232 -4.32 0.29 -14.15
N LEU A 233 -5.16 -0.68 -14.51
CA LEU A 233 -4.76 -2.06 -14.72
C LEU A 233 -4.07 -2.19 -16.08
N VAL A 234 -2.96 -2.92 -16.14
CA VAL A 234 -2.27 -3.27 -17.39
C VAL A 234 -2.54 -4.72 -17.77
N ASP A 235 -2.26 -5.13 -19.01
CA ASP A 235 -2.22 -6.57 -19.32
C ASP A 235 -1.16 -7.22 -18.45
N PHE A 236 -1.55 -8.22 -17.65
CA PHE A 236 -0.73 -8.75 -16.57
C PHE A 236 -0.42 -10.24 -16.70
N VAL A 237 -0.70 -10.86 -17.86
CA VAL A 237 -0.32 -12.25 -18.16
C VAL A 237 0.31 -12.32 -19.55
N LYS A 238 1.46 -12.99 -19.67
CA LYS A 238 2.13 -13.34 -20.93
C LYS A 238 2.76 -14.72 -20.78
N ASP A 239 2.33 -15.68 -21.61
CA ASP A 239 2.81 -17.05 -21.59
C ASP A 239 2.78 -17.65 -20.17
N ASN A 240 3.95 -17.97 -19.60
CA ASN A 240 4.11 -18.52 -18.26
C ASN A 240 4.44 -17.46 -17.18
N VAL A 241 4.24 -16.18 -17.48
CA VAL A 241 4.53 -15.05 -16.60
C VAL A 241 3.27 -14.27 -16.28
N ALA A 242 3.07 -13.93 -15.01
CA ALA A 242 2.00 -13.03 -14.59
C ALA A 242 2.51 -11.93 -13.64
N LEU A 243 1.83 -10.79 -13.63
CA LEU A 243 2.05 -9.69 -12.69
C LEU A 243 0.86 -9.62 -11.71
N ILE A 244 1.13 -9.24 -10.46
CA ILE A 244 0.11 -9.07 -9.43
C ILE A 244 0.38 -7.85 -8.54
N GLY A 245 -0.68 -7.27 -8.00
CA GLY A 245 -0.60 -6.12 -7.11
C GLY A 245 -0.21 -4.86 -7.85
N ASP A 246 0.66 -4.05 -7.26
CA ASP A 246 1.07 -2.78 -7.83
C ASP A 246 1.83 -2.92 -9.16
N ALA A 247 2.52 -4.06 -9.36
CA ALA A 247 3.18 -4.39 -10.63
C ALA A 247 2.20 -4.49 -11.82
N ALA A 248 0.97 -4.92 -11.53
CA ALA A 248 -0.12 -4.99 -12.50
C ALA A 248 -1.07 -3.77 -12.44
N GLY A 249 -0.83 -2.81 -11.54
CA GLY A 249 -1.73 -1.67 -11.32
C GLY A 249 -3.07 -2.05 -10.68
N MET A 250 -3.10 -3.10 -9.85
CA MET A 250 -4.29 -3.58 -9.13
C MET A 250 -4.65 -2.69 -7.92
N THR A 251 -4.81 -1.40 -8.15
CA THR A 251 -5.23 -0.43 -7.15
C THR A 251 -6.61 0.11 -7.47
N LYS A 252 -7.32 0.52 -6.42
CA LYS A 252 -8.59 1.23 -6.54
C LYS A 252 -8.35 2.65 -7.06
N PRO A 253 -8.79 3.03 -8.28
CA PRO A 253 -8.35 4.28 -8.92
C PRO A 253 -8.69 5.56 -8.15
N TYR A 254 -9.74 5.53 -7.33
CA TYR A 254 -10.26 6.69 -6.59
C TYR A 254 -9.81 6.77 -5.13
N THR A 255 -9.17 5.73 -4.59
CA THR A 255 -8.65 5.76 -3.21
C THR A 255 -7.22 5.26 -3.06
N GLY A 256 -6.60 4.75 -4.13
CA GLY A 256 -5.23 4.23 -4.12
C GLY A 256 -5.07 2.94 -3.31
N GLY A 257 -6.17 2.34 -2.86
CA GLY A 257 -6.14 1.13 -2.03
C GLY A 257 -5.94 -0.12 -2.88
N GLY A 258 -4.83 -0.85 -2.66
CA GLY A 258 -4.49 -2.08 -3.40
C GLY A 258 -4.72 -3.40 -2.65
N LEU A 259 -4.61 -3.41 -1.31
CA LEU A 259 -4.58 -4.66 -0.52
C LEU A 259 -5.78 -5.58 -0.75
N PHE A 260 -7.00 -5.03 -0.88
CA PHE A 260 -8.17 -5.86 -1.13
C PHE A 260 -8.17 -6.49 -2.54
N TYR A 261 -7.76 -5.74 -3.56
CA TYR A 261 -7.77 -6.22 -4.94
C TYR A 261 -6.71 -7.29 -5.16
N LEU A 262 -5.49 -7.08 -4.66
CA LEU A 262 -4.44 -8.09 -4.76
C LEU A 262 -4.78 -9.36 -3.96
N LEU A 263 -5.53 -9.24 -2.85
CA LEU A 263 -6.01 -10.41 -2.09
C LEU A 263 -7.00 -11.23 -2.90
N ARG A 264 -7.84 -10.57 -3.70
CA ARG A 264 -8.78 -11.25 -4.60
C ARG A 264 -8.05 -11.85 -5.81
N ALA A 265 -7.05 -11.16 -6.34
CA ALA A 265 -6.27 -11.62 -7.48
C ALA A 265 -5.41 -12.84 -7.13
N ALA A 266 -4.81 -12.90 -5.93
CA ALA A 266 -3.96 -14.02 -5.52
C ALA A 266 -4.68 -15.38 -5.49
N LYS A 267 -6.02 -15.38 -5.38
CA LYS A 267 -6.86 -16.59 -5.40
C LYS A 267 -7.14 -17.14 -6.80
N ILE A 268 -6.87 -16.35 -7.85
CA ILE A 268 -7.21 -16.65 -9.24
C ILE A 268 -5.95 -17.15 -9.92
#